data_AF-A0A2V5PWW9-F1
#
_entry.id   AF-A0A2V5PWW9-F1
#
_cell.length_a   1.000
_cell.length_b   1.000
_cell.length_c   1.000
_cell.angle_alpha   90.00
_cell.angle_beta   90.00
_cell.angle_gamma   90.00
#
_symmetry.space_group_name_H-M   'P 1'
#
loop_
_entity.id
_entity.type
_entity.pdbx_description
1 polymer ?
#
loop_
_entity_poly.entity_id
_entity_poly.type
_entity_poly.pdbx_seq_one_letter_code
_entity_poly.pdbx_strand_id
1 'polypeptide(L)'
;MAKRRAALLLLAVAATAHADWAIRSTDSEPAREGIMHRHVVLENARADENAVVDLAIFSSKSCTLRVMDNPTGETLSDTMRREKCAAGVNGGYFSSDFAPIGLLISDGKMIAPLQRARLITGVLSASVRGVQILRVREFSRREKIGAAVQCGPFLVDHYDRVHGL
;
A
#
# COMPACT_ATOMS: atom_id res chain seq x y z
N MET A 1 35.76 56.25 16.63
CA MET A 1 36.36 54.89 16.61
C MET A 1 35.28 53.85 16.84
N ALA A 2 35.47 52.64 16.31
CA ALA A 2 34.44 51.74 15.80
C ALA A 2 33.45 51.16 16.84
N LYS A 3 32.16 51.22 16.51
CA LYS A 3 31.08 50.39 17.08
C LYS A 3 31.38 48.93 16.70
N ARG A 4 31.78 48.09 17.67
CA ARG A 4 31.96 46.65 17.45
C ARG A 4 30.58 46.00 17.34
N ARG A 5 30.28 45.54 16.13
CA ARG A 5 29.05 44.88 15.72
C ARG A 5 28.95 43.52 16.40
N ALA A 6 27.88 43.31 17.16
CA ALA A 6 27.36 41.98 17.39
C ALA A 6 26.63 41.53 16.12
N ALA A 7 27.04 40.42 15.54
CA ALA A 7 26.19 39.63 14.65
C ALA A 7 26.59 38.17 14.85
N LEU A 8 25.76 37.48 15.64
CA LEU A 8 25.84 36.04 15.86
C LEU A 8 25.82 35.31 14.52
N LEU A 9 26.83 34.47 14.29
CA LEU A 9 26.78 33.40 13.30
C LEU A 9 25.79 32.34 13.80
N LEU A 10 24.52 32.49 13.42
CA LEU A 10 23.54 31.39 13.46
C LEU A 10 23.83 30.47 12.28
N LEU A 11 24.74 29.51 12.48
CA LEU A 11 24.83 28.31 11.65
C LEU A 11 23.55 27.50 11.89
N ALA A 12 22.54 27.73 11.07
CA ALA A 12 21.37 26.87 10.98
C ALA A 12 21.82 25.52 10.42
N VAL A 13 22.17 24.59 11.30
CA VAL A 13 22.25 23.17 10.95
C VAL A 13 20.82 22.70 10.73
N ALA A 14 20.34 22.85 9.50
CA ALA A 14 19.19 22.10 9.04
C ALA A 14 19.62 20.63 9.03
N ALA A 15 19.31 19.90 10.09
CA ALA A 15 19.36 18.45 10.10
C ALA A 15 18.27 17.96 9.12
N THR A 16 18.60 17.99 7.84
CA THR A 16 17.80 17.38 6.79
C THR A 16 17.97 15.88 6.96
N ALA A 17 17.01 15.27 7.65
CA ALA A 17 16.77 13.84 7.54
C ALA A 17 16.41 13.55 6.07
N HIS A 18 17.44 13.36 5.25
CA HIS A 18 17.26 12.91 3.88
C HIS A 18 16.82 11.45 3.96
N ALA A 19 15.76 11.10 3.22
CA ALA A 19 15.47 9.70 2.96
C ALA A 19 16.70 9.07 2.30
N ASP A 20 17.08 7.85 2.72
CA ASP A 20 18.21 7.14 2.12
C ASP A 20 17.93 6.75 0.65
N TRP A 21 16.66 6.71 0.27
CA TRP A 21 16.19 6.43 -1.08
C TRP A 21 15.78 7.71 -1.81
N ALA A 22 16.23 7.86 -3.05
CA ALA A 22 15.85 8.93 -3.96
C ALA A 22 15.17 8.36 -5.22
N ILE A 23 14.24 9.13 -5.79
CA ILE A 23 13.62 8.79 -7.08
C ILE A 23 14.60 9.18 -8.19
N ARG A 24 15.04 8.20 -8.97
CA ARG A 24 15.94 8.38 -10.11
C ARG A 24 15.16 8.69 -11.38
N SER A 25 14.06 7.99 -11.62
CA SER A 25 13.16 8.26 -12.74
C SER A 25 11.71 7.92 -12.40
N THR A 26 10.79 8.53 -13.14
CA THR A 26 9.36 8.23 -13.07
C THR A 26 8.78 8.36 -14.46
N ASP A 27 8.27 7.25 -14.97
CA ASP A 27 7.56 7.19 -16.24
C ASP A 27 6.09 6.85 -15.98
N SER A 28 5.18 7.43 -16.74
CA SER A 28 3.74 7.18 -16.59
C SER A 28 3.07 7.05 -17.94
N GLU A 29 2.27 6.00 -18.08
CA GLU A 29 1.56 5.69 -19.31
C GLU A 29 0.11 5.28 -19.02
N PRO A 30 -0.85 5.58 -19.91
CA PRO A 30 -2.18 5.01 -19.84
C PRO A 30 -2.13 3.49 -20.03
N ALA A 31 -2.78 2.72 -19.15
CA ALA A 31 -2.82 1.25 -19.26
C ALA A 31 -4.16 0.74 -19.82
N ARG A 32 -5.25 1.02 -19.10
CA ARG A 32 -6.65 0.77 -19.50
C ARG A 32 -7.48 1.97 -19.07
N GLU A 33 -8.72 2.06 -19.56
CA GLU A 33 -9.62 3.16 -19.19
C GLU A 33 -9.71 3.29 -17.66
N GLY A 34 -9.36 4.48 -17.15
CA GLY A 34 -9.36 4.78 -15.71
C GLY A 34 -8.14 4.30 -14.91
N ILE A 35 -7.14 3.66 -15.55
CA ILE A 35 -5.90 3.19 -14.90
C ILE A 35 -4.66 3.75 -15.60
N MET A 36 -3.79 4.38 -14.80
CA MET A 36 -2.44 4.78 -15.18
C MET A 36 -1.43 3.79 -14.62
N HIS A 37 -0.53 3.31 -15.47
CA HIS A 37 0.66 2.60 -15.04
C HIS A 37 1.76 3.62 -14.77
N ARG A 38 2.42 3.53 -13.61
CA ARG A 38 3.58 4.35 -13.26
C ARG A 38 4.75 3.47 -12.87
N HIS A 39 5.86 3.64 -13.57
CA HIS A 39 7.12 2.98 -13.31
C HIS A 39 8.04 3.94 -12.58
N VAL A 40 8.57 3.53 -11.42
CA VAL A 40 9.47 4.35 -10.59
C VAL A 40 10.75 3.57 -10.33
N VAL A 41 11.88 4.19 -10.68
CA VAL A 41 13.21 3.68 -10.33
C VAL A 41 13.73 4.48 -9.14
N LEU A 42 14.11 3.78 -8.08
CA LEU A 42 14.63 4.32 -6.83
C LEU A 42 16.07 3.87 -6.64
N GLU A 43 16.90 4.75 -6.08
CA GLU A 43 18.29 4.46 -5.75
C GLU A 43 18.59 4.82 -4.30
N ASN A 44 19.42 3.99 -3.65
CA ASN A 44 20.08 4.30 -2.38
C ASN A 44 21.58 4.37 -2.64
N ALA A 45 22.06 5.57 -2.99
CA ALA A 45 23.45 5.80 -3.37
C ALA A 45 24.46 5.47 -2.25
N ARG A 46 24.03 5.47 -0.98
CA ARG A 46 24.90 5.13 0.15
C ARG A 46 25.16 3.62 0.24
N ALA A 47 24.20 2.81 -0.16
CA ALA A 47 24.28 1.35 -0.07
C ALA A 47 24.51 0.67 -1.44
N ASP A 48 24.58 1.45 -2.53
CA ASP A 48 24.65 0.94 -3.91
C ASP A 48 23.47 0.01 -4.26
N GLU A 49 22.28 0.35 -3.75
CA GLU A 49 21.06 -0.42 -3.96
C GLU A 49 20.12 0.30 -4.93
N ASN A 50 19.37 -0.48 -5.70
CA ASN A 50 18.32 0.02 -6.59
C ASN A 50 17.03 -0.77 -6.39
N ALA A 51 15.90 -0.09 -6.53
CA ALA A 51 14.57 -0.69 -6.47
C ALA A 51 13.69 -0.17 -7.61
N VAL A 52 12.81 -1.04 -8.09
CA VAL A 52 11.80 -0.70 -9.10
C VAL A 52 10.43 -0.90 -8.47
N VAL A 53 9.55 0.09 -8.64
CA VAL A 53 8.17 0.03 -8.17
C VAL A 53 7.24 0.35 -9.34
N ASP A 54 6.37 -0.61 -9.64
CA ASP A 54 5.28 -0.43 -10.60
C ASP A 54 3.97 -0.16 -9.84
N LEU A 55 3.28 0.91 -10.21
CA LEU A 55 2.04 1.33 -9.60
C LEU A 55 0.90 1.30 -10.62
N ALA A 56 -0.22 0.68 -10.23
CA ALA A 56 -1.51 0.89 -10.89
C ALA A 56 -2.27 1.99 -10.14
N ILE A 57 -2.37 3.17 -10.76
CA ILE A 57 -3.03 4.33 -10.17
C ILE A 57 -4.42 4.47 -10.79
N PHE A 58 -5.45 4.49 -9.96
CA PHE A 58 -6.84 4.54 -10.39
C PHE A 58 -7.69 5.41 -9.46
N SER A 59 -8.84 5.85 -9.98
CA SER A 59 -9.88 6.52 -9.19
C SER A 59 -10.93 5.52 -8.75
N SER A 60 -11.29 5.50 -7.46
CA SER A 60 -12.40 4.68 -6.95
C SER A 60 -13.77 5.12 -7.47
N LYS A 61 -13.85 6.21 -8.26
CA LYS A 61 -15.07 6.66 -8.94
C LYS A 61 -15.30 5.94 -10.28
N SER A 62 -14.23 5.50 -10.95
CA SER A 62 -14.26 4.85 -12.26
C SER A 62 -13.83 3.39 -12.21
N CYS A 63 -13.21 2.95 -11.12
CA CYS A 63 -12.74 1.59 -10.93
C CYS A 63 -13.24 1.04 -9.59
N THR A 64 -13.42 -0.27 -9.51
CA THR A 64 -13.75 -0.97 -8.27
C THR A 64 -12.57 -1.82 -7.81
N LEU A 65 -12.41 -1.96 -6.49
CA LEU A 65 -11.46 -2.90 -5.90
C LEU A 65 -12.21 -4.19 -5.56
N ARG A 66 -11.76 -5.31 -6.12
CA ARG A 66 -12.18 -6.66 -5.73
C ARG A 66 -11.05 -7.33 -4.95
N VAL A 67 -11.42 -8.17 -3.99
CA VAL A 67 -10.52 -9.14 -3.37
C VAL A 67 -11.06 -10.51 -3.75
N MET A 68 -10.19 -11.39 -4.24
CA MET A 68 -10.56 -12.71 -4.75
C MET A 68 -9.95 -13.78 -3.86
N ASP A 69 -10.74 -14.80 -3.55
CA ASP A 69 -10.23 -16.01 -2.91
C ASP A 69 -9.43 -16.83 -3.93
N ASN A 70 -8.40 -17.53 -3.44
CA ASN A 70 -7.56 -18.39 -4.27
C ASN A 70 -7.23 -19.69 -3.52
N PRO A 71 -8.23 -20.56 -3.27
CA PRO A 71 -8.07 -21.74 -2.44
C PRO A 71 -7.21 -22.84 -3.10
N THR A 72 -6.91 -22.70 -4.39
CA THR A 72 -6.18 -23.71 -5.18
C THR A 72 -4.81 -23.23 -5.65
N GLY A 73 -4.39 -22.01 -5.28
CA GLY A 73 -3.08 -21.49 -5.65
C GLY A 73 -2.92 -21.17 -7.13
N GLU A 74 -3.99 -20.73 -7.80
CA GLU A 74 -3.93 -20.27 -9.19
C GLU A 74 -2.96 -19.09 -9.35
N THR A 75 -2.38 -18.96 -10.55
CA THR A 75 -1.52 -17.81 -10.85
C THR A 75 -2.35 -16.52 -10.92
N LEU A 76 -1.74 -15.41 -10.51
CA LEU A 76 -2.37 -14.08 -10.62
C LEU A 76 -2.74 -13.76 -12.09
N SER A 77 -1.88 -14.12 -13.04
CA SER A 77 -2.13 -13.89 -14.47
C SER A 77 -3.35 -14.63 -15.00
N ASP A 78 -3.55 -15.89 -14.58
CA ASP A 78 -4.70 -16.68 -15.02
C ASP A 78 -5.99 -16.17 -14.39
N THR A 79 -5.94 -15.85 -13.09
CA THR A 79 -7.04 -15.25 -12.34
C THR A 79 -7.47 -13.92 -12.97
N MET A 80 -6.52 -13.00 -13.22
CA MET A 80 -6.81 -11.71 -13.83
C MET A 80 -7.44 -11.84 -15.23
N ARG A 81 -6.97 -12.81 -16.04
CA ARG A 81 -7.52 -13.05 -17.38
C ARG A 81 -8.95 -13.57 -17.32
N ARG A 82 -9.22 -14.57 -16.47
CA ARG A 82 -10.54 -15.15 -16.27
C ARG A 82 -11.54 -14.11 -15.76
N GLU A 83 -11.14 -13.35 -14.75
CA GLU A 83 -11.98 -12.36 -14.07
C GLU A 83 -12.01 -10.99 -14.77
N LYS A 84 -11.30 -10.86 -15.91
CA LYS A 84 -11.22 -9.64 -16.72
C LYS A 84 -10.77 -8.41 -15.90
N CYS A 85 -9.80 -8.63 -15.01
CA CYS A 85 -9.22 -7.55 -14.21
C CYS A 85 -8.35 -6.64 -15.06
N ALA A 86 -8.41 -5.34 -14.77
CA ALA A 86 -7.60 -4.34 -15.47
C ALA A 86 -6.17 -4.24 -14.91
N ALA A 87 -6.00 -4.49 -13.61
CA ALA A 87 -4.73 -4.61 -12.89
C ALA A 87 -4.91 -5.53 -11.68
N GLY A 88 -3.83 -6.09 -11.15
CA GLY A 88 -3.89 -6.99 -10.00
C GLY A 88 -2.50 -7.18 -9.37
N VAL A 89 -2.51 -7.47 -8.07
CA VAL A 89 -1.33 -7.83 -7.28
C VAL A 89 -1.71 -8.98 -6.33
N ASN A 90 -0.71 -9.66 -5.77
CA ASN A 90 -0.95 -10.59 -4.68
C ASN A 90 -1.53 -9.83 -3.45
N GLY A 91 -2.41 -10.50 -2.70
CA GLY A 91 -3.17 -9.89 -1.60
C GLY A 91 -2.56 -10.15 -0.22
N GLY A 92 -3.31 -10.84 0.63
CA GLY A 92 -2.92 -11.16 2.01
C GLY A 92 -2.01 -12.38 2.12
N TYR A 93 -1.55 -12.65 3.33
CA TYR A 93 -0.78 -13.85 3.67
C TYR A 93 -1.68 -15.10 3.65
N PHE A 94 -1.07 -16.25 3.37
CA PHE A 94 -1.75 -17.55 3.33
C PHE A 94 -0.83 -18.66 3.85
N SER A 95 -1.41 -19.78 4.31
CA SER A 95 -0.67 -20.98 4.73
C SER A 95 -0.19 -21.79 3.53
N SER A 96 0.59 -22.85 3.76
CA SER A 96 1.00 -23.79 2.70
C SER A 96 -0.18 -24.42 1.95
N ASP A 97 -1.35 -24.47 2.58
CA ASP A 97 -2.57 -25.06 2.02
C ASP A 97 -3.47 -23.99 1.36
N PHE A 98 -2.91 -22.82 1.05
CA PHE A 98 -3.61 -21.65 0.48
C PHE A 98 -4.73 -21.08 1.36
N ALA A 99 -4.81 -21.48 2.64
CA ALA A 99 -5.79 -20.92 3.57
C ALA A 99 -5.38 -19.48 3.96
N PRO A 100 -6.30 -18.49 3.96
CA PRO A 100 -5.97 -17.11 4.32
C PRO A 100 -5.50 -16.97 5.77
N ILE A 101 -4.49 -16.13 6.00
CA ILE A 101 -4.02 -15.73 7.34
C ILE A 101 -4.55 -14.32 7.62
N GLY A 102 -5.65 -14.26 8.37
CA GLY A 102 -6.34 -13.01 8.70
C GLY A 102 -7.66 -12.82 7.95
N LEU A 103 -8.26 -11.64 8.08
CA LEU A 103 -9.53 -11.30 7.43
C LEU A 103 -9.44 -11.47 5.91
N LEU A 104 -10.41 -12.21 5.36
CA LEU A 104 -10.72 -12.22 3.94
C LEU A 104 -12.23 -12.09 3.74
N ILE A 105 -12.64 -11.06 3.01
CA ILE A 105 -14.01 -10.85 2.53
C ILE A 105 -13.95 -10.71 1.01
N SER A 106 -14.71 -11.54 0.29
CA SER A 106 -14.84 -11.50 -1.16
C SER A 106 -16.32 -11.51 -1.53
N ASP A 107 -16.73 -10.61 -2.43
CA ASP A 107 -18.12 -10.43 -2.89
C ASP A 107 -19.14 -10.38 -1.72
N GLY A 108 -18.76 -9.70 -0.64
CA GLY A 108 -19.56 -9.54 0.58
C GLY A 108 -19.60 -10.76 1.51
N LYS A 109 -19.01 -11.90 1.10
CA LYS A 109 -18.91 -13.11 1.90
C LYS A 109 -17.62 -13.10 2.72
N MET A 110 -17.75 -13.31 4.03
CA MET A 110 -16.59 -13.57 4.88
C MET A 110 -16.08 -14.99 4.64
N ILE A 111 -14.82 -15.09 4.23
CA ILE A 111 -14.12 -16.35 3.97
C ILE A 111 -13.23 -16.69 5.17
N ALA A 112 -12.51 -15.70 5.70
CA ALA A 112 -11.70 -15.86 6.91
C ALA A 112 -11.95 -14.68 7.88
N PRO A 113 -11.98 -14.92 9.20
CA PRO A 113 -12.24 -13.88 10.18
C PRO A 113 -11.01 -12.98 10.42
N LEU A 114 -11.24 -11.77 10.91
CA LEU A 114 -10.19 -10.87 11.38
C LEU A 114 -9.36 -11.55 12.48
N GLN A 115 -8.05 -11.50 12.35
CA GLN A 115 -7.11 -12.03 13.34
C GLN A 115 -6.32 -10.90 14.00
N ARG A 116 -5.80 -11.15 15.20
CA ARG A 116 -4.85 -10.26 15.86
C ARG A 116 -3.50 -10.96 15.93
N ALA A 117 -2.55 -10.47 15.16
CA ALA A 117 -1.16 -10.90 15.22
C ALA A 117 -0.22 -9.74 14.89
N ARG A 118 1.06 -9.87 15.27
CA ARG A 118 2.04 -8.78 15.21
C ARG A 118 2.27 -8.22 13.80
N LEU A 119 2.18 -9.06 12.76
CA LEU A 119 2.52 -8.66 11.39
C LEU A 119 1.33 -8.15 10.58
N ILE A 120 0.11 -8.59 10.91
CA ILE A 120 -1.11 -8.29 10.14
C ILE A 120 -1.89 -7.12 10.75
N THR A 121 -1.30 -5.94 10.70
CA THR A 121 -1.75 -4.75 11.45
C THR A 121 -2.74 -3.84 10.71
N GLY A 122 -2.98 -4.08 9.42
CA GLY A 122 -3.85 -3.28 8.56
C GLY A 122 -4.94 -4.08 7.85
N VAL A 123 -5.96 -3.37 7.40
CA VAL A 123 -7.02 -3.90 6.53
C VAL A 123 -7.20 -2.95 5.34
N LEU A 124 -7.10 -3.49 4.13
CA LEU A 124 -7.58 -2.82 2.93
C LEU A 124 -9.03 -3.26 2.71
N SER A 125 -9.97 -2.31 2.65
CA SER A 125 -11.40 -2.58 2.47
C SER A 125 -11.97 -1.80 1.29
N ALA A 126 -13.01 -2.37 0.68
CA ALA A 126 -13.81 -1.70 -0.33
C ALA A 126 -15.31 -1.87 -0.03
N SER A 127 -16.04 -0.76 -0.15
CA SER A 127 -17.48 -0.69 0.00
C SER A 127 -18.09 0.28 -1.02
N VAL A 128 -19.40 0.47 -0.96
CA VAL A 128 -20.09 1.52 -1.74
C VAL A 128 -19.59 2.93 -1.42
N ARG A 129 -18.90 3.13 -0.29
CA ARG A 129 -18.29 4.42 0.11
C ARG A 129 -16.89 4.63 -0.47
N GLY A 130 -16.33 3.62 -1.14
CA GLY A 130 -14.99 3.65 -1.72
C GLY A 130 -14.02 2.67 -1.04
N VAL A 131 -12.74 2.91 -1.28
CA VAL A 131 -11.62 2.10 -0.78
C VAL A 131 -11.00 2.77 0.44
N GLN A 132 -10.68 1.99 1.47
CA GLN A 132 -10.07 2.47 2.70
C GLN A 132 -8.92 1.57 3.13
N ILE A 133 -7.90 2.19 3.73
CA ILE A 133 -6.83 1.50 4.44
C ILE A 133 -7.03 1.83 5.92
N LEU A 134 -7.24 0.81 6.74
CA LEU A 134 -7.64 0.94 8.14
C LEU A 134 -6.67 0.19 9.03
N ARG A 135 -6.36 0.69 10.23
CA ARG A 135 -5.73 -0.17 11.23
C ARG A 135 -6.73 -1.24 11.67
N VAL A 136 -6.23 -2.41 12.10
CA VAL A 136 -7.09 -3.53 12.56
C VAL A 136 -8.11 -3.10 13.63
N ARG A 137 -7.75 -2.16 14.51
CA ARG A 137 -8.63 -1.63 15.57
C ARG A 137 -9.76 -0.73 15.05
N GLU A 138 -9.57 -0.11 13.90
CA GLU A 138 -10.55 0.77 13.26
C GLU A 138 -11.53 -0.02 12.37
N PHE A 139 -11.15 -1.23 11.97
CA PHE A 139 -12.00 -2.07 11.16
C PHE A 139 -13.30 -2.46 11.89
N SER A 140 -14.44 -2.08 11.32
CA SER A 140 -15.77 -2.35 11.85
C SER A 140 -16.63 -3.09 10.83
N ARG A 141 -17.18 -4.24 11.24
CA ARG A 141 -18.10 -5.04 10.43
C ARG A 141 -19.52 -4.47 10.32
N ARG A 142 -19.83 -3.36 11.01
CA ARG A 142 -21.16 -2.74 10.92
C ARG A 142 -21.42 -2.13 9.55
N GLU A 143 -20.36 -1.86 8.79
CA GLU A 143 -20.47 -1.38 7.42
C GLU A 143 -20.71 -2.54 6.45
N LYS A 144 -21.50 -2.28 5.40
CA LYS A 144 -21.69 -3.24 4.30
C LYS A 144 -20.44 -3.26 3.42
N ILE A 145 -19.53 -4.16 3.74
CA ILE A 145 -18.23 -4.33 3.07
C ILE A 145 -18.39 -5.33 1.93
N GLY A 146 -17.95 -4.94 0.72
CA GLY A 146 -17.95 -5.81 -0.46
C GLY A 146 -16.67 -6.63 -0.57
N ALA A 147 -15.54 -6.05 -0.18
CA ALA A 147 -14.25 -6.74 -0.19
C ALA A 147 -13.37 -6.26 0.97
N ALA A 148 -12.60 -7.15 1.57
CA ALA A 148 -11.57 -6.79 2.54
C ALA A 148 -10.47 -7.84 2.58
N VAL A 149 -9.24 -7.38 2.78
CA VAL A 149 -8.08 -8.23 3.03
C VAL A 149 -7.26 -7.64 4.17
N GLN A 150 -6.92 -8.47 5.15
CA GLN A 150 -6.01 -8.10 6.22
C GLN A 150 -4.57 -8.40 5.80
N CYS A 151 -3.66 -7.46 6.05
CA CYS A 151 -2.24 -7.58 5.75
C CYS A 151 -1.42 -6.68 6.68
N GLY A 152 -0.12 -6.61 6.48
CA GLY A 152 0.75 -5.66 7.14
C GLY A 152 2.23 -5.91 6.85
N PRO A 153 3.13 -5.15 7.47
CA PRO A 153 2.83 -4.09 8.44
C PRO A 153 2.12 -2.86 7.85
N PHE A 154 1.48 -2.06 8.70
CA PHE A 154 0.87 -0.79 8.32
C PHE A 154 1.99 0.25 8.17
N LEU A 155 2.28 0.68 6.94
CA LEU A 155 3.50 1.43 6.64
C LEU A 155 3.36 2.94 6.89
N VAL A 156 2.21 3.52 6.55
CA VAL A 156 1.96 4.96 6.58
C VAL A 156 0.60 5.22 7.20
N ASP A 157 0.55 6.07 8.22
CA ASP A 157 -0.67 6.50 8.88
C ASP A 157 -0.74 8.03 8.93
N HIS A 158 -1.87 8.61 8.51
CA HIS A 158 -2.04 10.07 8.43
C HIS A 158 -0.86 10.82 7.78
N TYR A 159 -0.32 10.26 6.69
CA TYR A 159 0.85 10.78 5.96
C TYR A 159 2.20 10.66 6.67
N ASP A 160 2.25 10.07 7.86
CA ASP A 160 3.47 9.80 8.60
C ASP A 160 3.86 8.32 8.51
N ARG A 161 5.17 8.05 8.52
CA ARG A 161 5.67 6.68 8.65
C ARG A 161 5.26 6.07 9.99
N VAL A 162 4.87 4.80 10.00
CA VAL A 162 4.68 4.08 11.26
C VAL A 162 6.05 3.70 11.83
N HIS A 163 6.27 4.05 13.10
CA HIS A 163 7.50 3.75 13.81
C HIS A 163 7.53 2.32 14.35
N GLY A 164 8.73 1.73 14.45
CA GLY A 164 8.93 0.41 15.06
C GLY A 164 8.59 -0.77 14.14
N LEU A 165 8.58 -0.53 12.83
CA LEU A 165 8.56 -1.56 11.79
C LEU A 165 9.94 -2.17 11.59
#